data_AF-A0A963YTX6-F1
#
_entry.id   AF-A0A963YTX6-F1
#
_cell.length_a   1.000
_cell.length_b   1.000
_cell.length_c   1.000
_cell.angle_alpha   90.00
_cell.angle_beta   90.00
_cell.angle_gamma   90.00
#
_symmetry.space_group_name_H-M   'P 1'
#
loop_
_entity.id
_entity.type
_entity.pdbx_description
1 polymer ?
#
loop_
_entity_poly.entity_id
_entity_poly.type
_entity_poly.pdbx_seq_one_letter_code
_entity_poly.pdbx_strand_id
1 'polypeptide(L)' 'MVSVTPRSSFVSIWFVLDAVLALFPPVYWIAGGPTPLIAGIPCSIVYFVVLTAFICGSLIAAYIDDEKRGAFRVSTP' A
#
# COMPACT_ATOMS: atom_id res chain seq x y z
N MET A 1 27.94 15.00 1.48
CA MET A 1 26.83 14.75 0.52
C MET A 1 26.13 13.47 0.96
N VAL A 2 24.88 13.57 1.41
CA VAL A 2 24.05 12.37 1.65
C VAL A 2 23.74 11.77 0.28
N SER A 3 24.24 10.58 -0.02
CA SER A 3 23.85 9.87 -1.24
C SER A 3 22.39 9.47 -1.10
N VAL A 4 21.49 10.20 -1.78
CA VAL A 4 20.09 9.78 -1.93
C VAL A 4 20.10 8.57 -2.84
N THR A 5 20.32 7.39 -2.26
CA THR A 5 20.11 6.13 -2.97
C THR A 5 18.65 6.13 -3.42
N PRO A 6 18.28 5.79 -4.66
CA PRO A 6 16.88 5.66 -5.03
C PRO A 6 16.22 4.53 -4.22
N ARG A 7 14.94 4.69 -3.86
CA ARG A 7 14.14 3.63 -3.25
C ARG A 7 13.97 2.48 -4.25
N SER A 8 13.84 1.24 -3.77
CA SER A 8 13.64 0.10 -4.67
C SER A 8 12.44 0.30 -5.59
N SER A 9 12.62 0.04 -6.89
CA SER A 9 11.55 0.10 -7.88
C SER A 9 10.36 -0.78 -7.51
N PHE A 10 10.60 -1.87 -6.77
CA PHE A 10 9.55 -2.73 -6.22
C PHE A 10 8.59 -1.96 -5.30
N VAL A 11 9.13 -1.20 -4.34
CA VAL A 11 8.33 -0.42 -3.38
C VAL A 11 7.60 0.71 -4.11
N SER A 12 8.25 1.35 -5.09
CA SER A 12 7.61 2.38 -5.91
C SER A 12 6.42 1.84 -6.72
N ILE A 13 6.56 0.67 -7.36
CA ILE A 13 5.47 0.02 -8.09
C ILE A 13 4.31 -0.34 -7.15
N TRP A 14 4.62 -0.81 -5.94
CA TRP A 14 3.60 -1.13 -4.94
C TRP A 14 2.78 0.11 -4.55
N PHE A 15 3.43 1.25 -4.27
CA PHE A 15 2.70 2.50 -4.01
C PHE A 15 1.87 2.99 -5.19
N VAL A 16 2.33 2.79 -6.44
CA VAL A 16 1.52 3.11 -7.62
C VAL A 16 0.28 2.22 -7.66
N LEU A 17 0.42 0.93 -7.36
CA LEU A 17 -0.71 0.00 -7.28
C LEU A 17 -1.69 0.41 -6.18
N ASP A 18 -1.20 0.79 -5.00
CA ASP A 18 -2.03 1.32 -3.92
C ASP A 18 -2.83 2.54 -4.36
N ALA A 19 -2.17 3.49 -5.03
CA ALA A 19 -2.81 4.69 -5.54
C ALA A 19 -3.89 4.36 -6.57
N VAL A 20 -3.63 3.42 -7.48
CA VAL A 20 -4.62 2.97 -8.46
C VAL A 20 -5.81 2.30 -7.75
N LEU A 21 -5.57 1.37 -6.83
CA LEU A 21 -6.64 0.67 -6.13
C LEU A 21 -7.47 1.60 -5.21
N ALA A 22 -6.84 2.63 -4.63
CA ALA A 22 -7.52 3.59 -3.77
C ALA A 22 -8.26 4.69 -4.54
N LEU A 23 -7.69 5.18 -5.64
CA LEU A 23 -8.21 6.34 -6.36
C LEU A 23 -9.06 5.98 -7.57
N PHE A 24 -9.05 4.72 -8.05
CA PHE A 24 -9.75 4.35 -9.27
C PHE A 24 -11.15 3.78 -8.97
N PRO A 25 -12.22 4.58 -9.13
CA PRO A 25 -13.57 4.19 -8.70
C PRO A 25 -14.13 2.94 -9.38
N PRO A 26 -13.85 2.68 -10.67
CA PRO A 26 -14.29 1.46 -11.34
C PRO A 26 -13.94 0.16 -10.59
N VAL A 27 -12.82 0.13 -9.86
CA VAL A 27 -12.38 -1.08 -9.16
C VAL A 27 -13.33 -1.44 -8.02
N TYR A 28 -13.70 -0.46 -7.18
CA TYR A 28 -14.63 -0.73 -6.08
C TYR A 28 -16.09 -0.80 -6.56
N TRP A 29 -16.43 -0.21 -7.71
CA TRP A 29 -17.76 -0.37 -8.32
C TRP A 29 -18.04 -1.80 -8.78
N ILE A 30 -17.02 -2.51 -9.28
CA ILE A 30 -17.13 -3.95 -9.59
C ILE A 30 -17.42 -4.75 -8.31
N ALA A 31 -16.81 -4.36 -7.19
CA ALA A 31 -17.08 -4.93 -5.88
C ALA A 31 -18.42 -4.46 -5.27
N GLY A 32 -19.01 -3.36 -5.75
CA GLY A 32 -20.20 -2.73 -5.17
C GLY A 32 -21.54 -3.25 -5.67
N GLY A 33 -21.60 -4.46 -6.24
CA GLY A 33 -22.82 -5.04 -6.80
C GLY A 33 -23.99 -5.11 -5.79
N PRO A 34 -25.26 -5.18 -6.26
CA PRO A 34 -26.45 -5.09 -5.41
C PRO A 34 -26.65 -6.28 -4.46
N THR A 35 -25.89 -7.37 -4.64
CA THR A 35 -25.94 -8.55 -3.77
C THR A 35 -24.89 -8.45 -2.67
N PRO A 36 -25.25 -8.45 -1.38
CA PRO A 36 -24.28 -8.53 -0.30
C PRO A 36 -23.49 -9.84 -0.40
N LEU A 37 -22.19 -9.79 -0.12
CA LEU A 37 -21.37 -10.99 0.01
C LEU A 37 -21.53 -11.60 1.41
N ILE A 38 -20.88 -12.74 1.62
CA ILE A 38 -20.76 -13.55 2.85
C ILE A 38 -21.18 -12.81 4.13
N ALA A 39 -22.15 -13.39 4.85
CA ALA A 39 -22.68 -12.90 6.13
C ALA A 39 -23.40 -11.54 6.12
N GLY A 40 -23.83 -11.04 4.96
CA GLY A 40 -24.65 -9.82 4.84
C GLY A 40 -23.84 -8.53 4.80
N ILE A 41 -22.51 -8.62 4.67
CA ILE A 41 -21.62 -7.47 4.61
C ILE A 41 -21.51 -6.99 3.14
N PRO A 42 -21.66 -5.68 2.87
CA PRO A 42 -21.39 -5.13 1.54
C PRO A 42 -19.95 -5.42 1.10
N CYS A 43 -19.79 -5.93 -0.12
CA CYS A 43 -18.47 -6.29 -0.65
C CYS A 43 -17.51 -5.08 -0.75
N SER A 44 -18.05 -3.86 -0.86
CA SER A 44 -17.28 -2.63 -0.75
C SER A 44 -16.57 -2.47 0.60
N ILE A 45 -17.17 -2.86 1.72
CA ILE A 45 -16.53 -2.78 3.05
C ILE A 45 -15.35 -3.74 3.10
N VAL A 46 -15.54 -4.98 2.64
CA VAL A 46 -14.47 -5.99 2.58
C VAL A 46 -13.33 -5.48 1.70
N TYR A 47 -13.65 -4.90 0.54
CA TYR A 47 -12.67 -4.29 -0.35
C TYR A 47 -11.83 -3.22 0.35
N PHE A 48 -12.46 -2.25 1.03
CA PHE A 48 -11.73 -1.17 1.70
C PHE A 48 -10.88 -1.68 2.88
N VAL A 49 -11.35 -2.70 3.62
CA VAL A 49 -10.57 -3.32 4.70
C VAL A 49 -9.31 -3.99 4.14
N VAL A 50 -9.46 -4.81 3.10
CA VAL A 50 -8.34 -5.48 2.44
C VAL A 50 -7.38 -4.45 1.83
N LEU A 51 -7.91 -3.43 1.16
CA LEU A 51 -7.11 -2.35 0.58
C LEU A 51 -6.32 -1.59 1.65
N THR A 52 -6.93 -1.27 2.79
CA THR A 52 -6.23 -0.59 3.89
C THR A 52 -5.10 -1.46 4.44
N ALA A 53 -5.34 -2.76 4.61
CA ALA A 53 -4.30 -3.70 5.02
C ALA A 53 -3.17 -3.79 3.97
N PHE A 54 -3.51 -3.78 2.69
CA PHE A 54 -2.56 -3.80 1.58
C PHE A 54 -1.65 -2.55 1.56
N ILE A 55 -2.23 -1.37 1.72
CA ILE A 55 -1.50 -0.10 1.86
C ILE A 55 -0.62 -0.09 3.11
N CYS A 56 -1.10 -0.63 4.23
CA CYS A 56 -0.27 -0.75 5.43
C CYS A 56 0.95 -1.66 5.18
N GLY A 57 0.75 -2.75 4.41
CA GLY A 57 1.82 -3.64 3.97
C GLY A 57 2.89 -2.95 3.13
N SER A 58 2.50 -2.05 2.22
CA SER A 58 3.47 -1.28 1.41
C SER A 58 4.32 -0.35 2.27
N LEU A 59 3.75 0.21 3.34
CA LEU A 59 4.48 1.01 4.33
C LEU A 59 5.53 0.17 5.04
N ILE A 60 5.17 -1.01 5.54
CA ILE A 60 6.09 -1.93 6.19
C ILE A 60 7.24 -2.30 5.22
N ALA A 61 6.91 -2.62 3.98
CA ALA A 61 7.90 -2.92 2.94
C ALA A 61 8.86 -1.74 2.69
N ALA A 62 8.34 -0.49 2.69
CA ALA A 62 9.14 0.70 2.56
C ALA A 62 10.10 0.92 3.74
N TYR A 63 9.64 0.69 4.98
CA TYR A 63 10.50 0.76 6.17
C TYR A 63 11.63 -0.26 6.12
N ILE A 64 11.34 -1.50 5.69
CA ILE A 64 12.36 -2.54 5.52
C ILE A 64 13.37 -2.15 4.43
N ASP A 65 12.93 -1.57 3.32
CA ASP A 65 13.82 -1.08 2.25
C ASP A 65 14.72 0.06 2.75
N ASP A 66 14.15 1.00 3.49
CA ASP A 66 14.88 2.14 4.07
C ASP A 66 15.90 1.67 5.12
N GLU A 67 15.56 0.66 5.93
CA GLU A 67 16.50 0.04 6.88
C GLU A 67 17.69 -0.62 6.16
N LYS A 68 17.42 -1.43 5.12
CA LYS A 68 18.47 -2.05 4.29
C LYS A 68 19.40 -1.04 3.63
N ARG A 69 18.87 0.13 3.29
CA ARG A 69 19.62 1.25 2.70
C ARG A 69 20.35 2.09 3.74
N GLY A 70 20.21 1.77 5.04
CA GLY A 70 20.89 2.45 6.13
C GLY A 70 20.32 3.84 6.42
N ALA A 71 19.07 4.12 6.02
CA ALA A 71 18.45 5.44 6.20
C ALA A 71 18.31 5.84 7.68
N PHE A 72 18.26 4.88 8.60
CA PHE A 72 18.11 5.11 10.03
C PHE A 72 19.44 5.16 10.80
N ARG A 73 20.59 5.03 10.13
CA ARG A 73 21.90 5.13 10.80
C ARG A 73 22.18 6.59 11.17
N VAL A 74 21.96 6.92 12.44
CA VAL A 74 22.37 8.20 13.03
C VAL A 74 23.90 8.25 13.11
N SER A 75 24.52 9.26 12.50
CA SER A 75 25.93 9.55 12.71
C SER A 75 26.11 10.09 14.13
N THR A 76 26.45 9.22 15.08
CA THR A 76 26.95 9.68 16.38
C THR A 76 28.30 10.40 16.16
N PRO A 77 28.48 11.61 16.71
CA PRO A 77 29.73 12.38 16.58
C PRO A 77 30.92 11.67 17.22
#